data_AF-A0A367IAU5-F1
#
_entry.id   AF-A0A367IAU5-F1
#
_cell.length_a   1.000
_cell.length_b   1.000
_cell.length_c   1.000
_cell.angle_alpha   90.00
_cell.angle_beta   90.00
_cell.angle_gamma   90.00
#
_symmetry.space_group_name_H-M   'P 1'
#
loop_
_entity.id
_entity.type
_entity.pdbx_description
1 polymer ?
#
loop_
_entity_poly.entity_id
_entity_poly.type
_entity_poly.pdbx_seq_one_letter_code
_entity_poly.pdbx_strand_id
1 'polypeptide(L)'
;MSGGGLLEKAMGQQMSSDDESMVDEVVAEALPQSLPSSKLEFSMSVKLGAGIGLIAFVLMWFLDSYTLQDVVDPIPFGLIPAIMFGGSFYMVWSGLGKQKTAVLVVCYLLMAGVPYIAGMSFSESITISESELSDDSSEITLTIRGSSPASTADVSIAYDGSLVYEETVAFSMDRSDGIGDYGEITLMVSDWYSGNSDSNNDYTVTVSAGSSESSFLLQSLHLQRTVNDVKSATAASIGENADCDSSKDSCVVGVGLTAWAGLDALGSNPPGGMPFADYTLEATLTHESGTVAISYPTVTVINGLAEWDSSNGQYGGGSAIVGAEGSQLPLEGSVDDFDLNTRYVPIEDWGTDDYGCYEFTVTVTQASPWSDGSEISYTSFYDYEEQGGDQENDPNNTNPQDTEESWTVATNCS
;
A
#
# COMPACT_ATOMS: atom_id res chain seq x y z
N MET A 1 -11.10 29.18 -76.66
CA MET A 1 -12.03 30.33 -76.67
C MET A 1 -13.35 29.87 -77.25
N SER A 2 -14.46 30.30 -76.62
CA SER A 2 -15.88 30.12 -77.03
C SER A 2 -16.38 28.66 -77.00
N GLY A 3 -17.38 28.25 -76.22
CA GLY A 3 -18.50 29.00 -75.64
C GLY A 3 -19.74 28.83 -76.52
N GLY A 4 -20.84 28.36 -75.91
CA GLY A 4 -22.21 28.60 -76.39
C GLY A 4 -22.98 27.37 -76.86
N GLY A 5 -23.96 26.95 -76.06
CA GLY A 5 -25.05 26.06 -76.49
C GLY A 5 -26.17 26.80 -77.22
N LEU A 6 -27.04 26.01 -77.87
CA LEU A 6 -28.37 26.30 -78.42
C LEU A 6 -29.01 24.89 -78.56
N LEU A 7 -30.10 24.44 -77.92
CA LEU A 7 -31.42 25.02 -77.70
C LEU A 7 -32.09 25.69 -78.91
N GLU A 8 -31.46 25.63 -80.07
CA GLU A 8 -31.98 26.25 -81.28
C GLU A 8 -31.40 25.58 -82.52
N LYS A 9 -31.82 24.34 -82.71
CA LYS A 9 -32.13 23.86 -84.05
C LYS A 9 -33.33 22.93 -84.00
N ALA A 10 -34.47 23.58 -83.78
CA ALA A 10 -35.73 23.11 -84.28
C ALA A 10 -35.64 22.87 -85.80
N MET A 11 -36.08 21.69 -86.23
CA MET A 11 -36.54 21.27 -87.56
C MET A 11 -36.38 19.75 -87.56
N GLY A 12 -37.40 18.91 -87.64
CA GLY A 12 -38.69 18.94 -88.32
C GLY A 12 -38.89 17.45 -88.66
N GLN A 13 -39.99 16.78 -88.37
CA GLN A 13 -41.33 16.85 -88.98
C GLN A 13 -42.14 15.80 -88.15
N GLN A 14 -43.28 16.11 -87.53
CA GLN A 14 -44.60 16.37 -88.10
C GLN A 14 -45.29 15.12 -88.73
N MET A 15 -46.52 14.86 -88.25
CA MET A 15 -47.59 13.96 -88.72
C MET A 15 -47.37 12.46 -88.42
N SER A 16 -48.35 11.69 -87.93
CA SER A 16 -49.84 11.70 -88.02
C SER A 16 -50.37 10.76 -86.91
N SER A 17 -51.60 10.76 -86.39
CA SER A 17 -52.91 11.33 -86.77
C SER A 17 -53.87 11.14 -85.58
N ASP A 18 -54.79 12.08 -85.45
CA ASP A 18 -55.95 12.15 -84.55
C ASP A 18 -56.96 11.00 -84.67
N ASP A 19 -57.74 10.76 -83.60
CA ASP A 19 -59.21 10.80 -83.71
C ASP A 19 -59.90 11.10 -82.36
N GLU A 20 -60.98 11.87 -82.42
CA GLU A 20 -61.69 12.57 -81.33
C GLU A 20 -62.82 11.75 -80.68
N SER A 21 -63.14 12.01 -79.40
CA SER A 21 -64.54 12.21 -78.94
C SER A 21 -64.66 12.89 -77.54
N MET A 22 -64.89 14.21 -77.56
CA MET A 22 -65.88 15.02 -76.81
C MET A 22 -66.46 14.57 -75.43
N VAL A 23 -66.23 15.43 -74.42
CA VAL A 23 -67.08 15.94 -73.29
C VAL A 23 -68.08 15.03 -72.53
N ASP A 24 -68.03 15.03 -71.19
CA ASP A 24 -68.88 15.89 -70.33
C ASP A 24 -68.50 15.81 -68.83
N GLU A 25 -68.79 16.90 -68.13
CA GLU A 25 -68.55 17.24 -66.75
C GLU A 25 -69.54 16.54 -65.80
N VAL A 26 -69.05 15.86 -64.75
CA VAL A 26 -69.82 15.63 -63.51
C VAL A 26 -68.86 15.52 -62.33
N VAL A 27 -68.69 16.65 -61.65
CA VAL A 27 -68.27 16.70 -60.24
C VAL A 27 -69.47 16.28 -59.41
N ALA A 28 -69.39 15.12 -58.76
CA ALA A 28 -70.31 14.73 -57.70
C ALA A 28 -69.50 14.26 -56.48
N GLU A 29 -69.65 15.00 -55.39
CA GLU A 29 -69.11 14.70 -54.06
C GLU A 29 -69.33 13.24 -53.65
N ALA A 30 -68.22 12.55 -53.34
CA ALA A 30 -68.25 11.31 -52.57
C ALA A 30 -67.81 11.60 -51.14
N LEU A 31 -68.77 11.46 -50.22
CA LEU A 31 -68.62 11.37 -48.76
C LEU A 31 -67.46 10.43 -48.35
N PRO A 32 -66.88 10.60 -47.13
CA PRO A 32 -65.62 10.00 -46.74
C PRO A 32 -65.67 8.47 -46.83
N GLN A 33 -64.90 7.92 -47.76
CA GLN A 33 -64.70 6.48 -47.84
C GLN A 33 -63.96 6.02 -46.59
N SER A 34 -64.57 5.07 -45.88
CA SER A 34 -63.94 4.29 -44.83
C SER A 34 -62.60 3.75 -45.33
N LEU A 35 -61.53 3.99 -44.56
CA LEU A 35 -60.26 3.30 -44.77
C LEU A 35 -60.54 1.80 -44.80
N PRO A 36 -60.23 1.08 -45.89
CA PRO A 36 -60.27 -0.36 -45.83
C PRO A 36 -59.22 -0.76 -44.80
N SER A 37 -59.64 -1.51 -43.78
CA SER A 37 -58.72 -2.27 -42.93
C SER A 37 -58.09 -3.31 -43.83
N SER A 38 -57.04 -2.90 -44.56
CA SER A 38 -56.22 -3.80 -45.34
C SER A 38 -55.55 -4.70 -44.31
N LYS A 39 -56.04 -5.94 -44.18
CA LYS A 39 -55.22 -7.00 -43.60
C LYS A 39 -53.93 -6.98 -44.41
N LEU A 40 -52.84 -6.56 -43.77
CA LEU A 40 -51.54 -6.52 -44.40
C LEU A 40 -51.12 -7.97 -44.60
N GLU A 41 -51.50 -8.55 -45.75
CA GLU A 41 -51.16 -9.91 -46.10
C GLU A 41 -49.69 -9.96 -46.48
N PHE A 42 -48.85 -10.09 -45.46
CA PHE A 42 -47.44 -10.40 -45.66
C PHE A 42 -47.32 -11.75 -46.37
N SER A 43 -46.46 -11.78 -47.39
CA SER A 43 -46.12 -13.03 -48.08
C SER A 43 -45.59 -14.07 -47.09
N MET A 44 -45.77 -15.34 -47.41
CA MET A 44 -45.28 -16.45 -46.56
C MET A 44 -43.78 -16.33 -46.27
N SER A 45 -43.00 -15.82 -47.23
CA SER A 45 -41.57 -15.54 -47.09
C SER A 45 -41.25 -14.48 -46.04
N VAL A 46 -42.06 -13.42 -45.92
CA VAL A 46 -41.87 -12.39 -44.89
C VAL A 46 -42.21 -12.94 -43.51
N LYS A 47 -43.27 -13.74 -43.38
CA LYS A 47 -43.66 -14.38 -42.11
C LYS A 47 -42.61 -15.39 -41.64
N LEU A 48 -42.10 -16.20 -42.57
CA LEU A 48 -41.04 -17.18 -42.29
C LEU A 48 -39.72 -16.47 -41.92
N GLY A 49 -39.33 -15.45 -42.68
CA GLY A 49 -38.15 -14.63 -42.40
C GLY A 49 -38.24 -13.99 -41.01
N ALA A 50 -39.33 -13.28 -40.71
CA ALA A 50 -39.54 -12.68 -39.39
C ALA A 50 -39.48 -13.70 -38.24
N GLY A 51 -40.05 -14.90 -38.44
CA GLY A 51 -39.96 -16.00 -37.46
C GLY A 51 -38.54 -16.49 -37.24
N ILE A 52 -37.76 -16.70 -38.32
CA ILE A 52 -36.35 -17.08 -38.22
C ILE A 52 -35.53 -15.96 -37.57
N GLY A 53 -35.82 -14.69 -37.86
CA GLY A 53 -35.17 -13.54 -37.24
C GLY A 53 -35.40 -13.47 -35.73
N LEU A 54 -36.61 -13.75 -35.27
CA LEU A 54 -36.94 -13.78 -33.84
C LEU A 54 -36.22 -14.94 -33.14
N ILE A 55 -36.22 -16.13 -33.74
CA ILE A 55 -35.48 -17.28 -33.20
C ILE A 55 -33.99 -16.97 -33.15
N ALA A 56 -33.42 -16.41 -34.21
CA ALA A 56 -32.01 -16.01 -34.25
C ALA A 56 -31.70 -14.95 -33.19
N PHE A 57 -32.57 -13.97 -33.00
CA PHE A 57 -32.44 -12.97 -31.93
C PHE A 57 -32.40 -13.63 -30.56
N VAL A 58 -33.34 -14.52 -30.22
CA VAL A 58 -33.33 -15.23 -28.92
C VAL A 58 -32.08 -16.09 -28.77
N LEU A 59 -31.66 -16.80 -29.82
CA LEU A 59 -30.45 -17.63 -29.79
C LEU A 59 -29.17 -16.82 -29.58
N MET A 60 -29.09 -15.57 -30.05
CA MET A 60 -27.94 -14.69 -29.78
C MET A 60 -27.74 -14.45 -28.28
N TRP A 61 -28.79 -14.50 -27.44
CA TRP A 61 -28.65 -14.29 -25.99
C TRP A 61 -28.09 -15.51 -25.26
N PHE A 62 -28.23 -16.71 -25.83
CA PHE A 62 -27.81 -17.96 -25.17
C PHE A 62 -26.52 -18.54 -25.77
N LEU A 63 -26.29 -18.35 -27.07
CA LEU A 63 -25.14 -18.90 -27.78
C LEU A 63 -23.92 -17.97 -27.82
N ASP A 64 -24.08 -16.73 -27.33
CA ASP A 64 -23.00 -15.74 -27.17
C ASP A 64 -22.46 -15.70 -25.72
N SER A 65 -22.71 -16.74 -24.93
CA SER A 65 -22.16 -16.84 -23.58
C SER A 65 -20.71 -17.34 -23.61
N TYR A 66 -19.80 -16.60 -22.95
CA TYR A 66 -18.37 -16.97 -22.81
C TYR A 66 -18.16 -18.40 -22.29
N THR A 67 -19.06 -18.87 -21.42
CA THR A 67 -19.08 -20.24 -20.86
C THR A 67 -19.22 -21.36 -21.90
N LEU A 68 -19.80 -21.09 -23.08
CA LEU A 68 -19.92 -22.09 -24.15
C LEU A 68 -18.73 -22.03 -25.13
N GLN A 69 -18.01 -20.91 -25.19
CA GLN A 69 -16.78 -20.79 -25.99
C GLN A 69 -15.62 -21.55 -25.33
N ASP A 70 -15.45 -21.46 -24.00
CA ASP A 70 -14.39 -22.15 -23.27
C ASP A 70 -14.48 -23.69 -23.35
N VAL A 71 -15.68 -24.25 -23.54
CA VAL A 71 -15.90 -25.71 -23.58
C VAL A 71 -15.67 -26.30 -24.99
N VAL A 72 -15.75 -25.48 -26.04
CA VAL A 72 -15.80 -25.96 -27.44
C VAL A 72 -14.92 -25.08 -28.33
N ASP A 73 -13.64 -25.09 -28.00
CA ASP A 73 -12.58 -24.15 -28.41
C ASP A 73 -12.24 -24.04 -29.93
N PRO A 74 -13.01 -24.61 -30.89
CA PRO A 74 -12.91 -24.13 -32.28
C PRO A 74 -14.24 -23.73 -32.94
N ILE A 75 -15.39 -23.83 -32.26
CA ILE A 75 -16.70 -23.54 -32.89
C ILE A 75 -17.19 -22.14 -32.47
N PRO A 76 -17.17 -21.14 -33.37
CA PRO A 76 -17.74 -19.83 -33.08
C PRO A 76 -19.28 -19.92 -33.14
N PHE A 77 -19.91 -20.35 -32.04
CA PHE A 77 -21.37 -20.54 -31.97
C PHE A 77 -22.16 -19.27 -32.33
N GLY A 78 -21.58 -18.08 -32.14
CA GLY A 78 -22.14 -16.80 -32.60
C GLY A 78 -22.35 -16.69 -34.12
N LEU A 79 -21.64 -17.48 -34.94
CA LEU A 79 -21.86 -17.50 -36.39
C LEU A 79 -23.21 -18.13 -36.77
N ILE A 80 -23.73 -19.07 -35.98
CA ILE A 80 -24.99 -19.77 -36.30
C ILE A 80 -26.17 -18.79 -36.25
N PRO A 81 -26.39 -18.03 -35.15
CA PRO A 81 -27.40 -16.97 -35.14
C PRO A 81 -27.14 -15.89 -36.19
N ALA A 82 -25.88 -15.50 -36.46
CA ALA A 82 -25.56 -14.49 -37.45
C ALA A 82 -25.99 -14.90 -38.88
N ILE A 83 -25.73 -16.16 -39.27
CA ILE A 83 -26.17 -16.71 -40.56
C ILE A 83 -27.69 -16.78 -40.63
N MET A 84 -28.36 -17.20 -39.53
CA MET A 84 -29.82 -17.20 -39.46
C MET A 84 -30.40 -15.78 -39.58
N PHE A 85 -29.74 -14.78 -38.99
CA PHE A 85 -30.13 -13.37 -39.07
C PHE A 85 -29.98 -12.83 -40.50
N GLY A 86 -28.88 -13.17 -41.19
CA GLY A 86 -28.67 -12.83 -42.60
C GLY A 86 -29.68 -13.51 -43.53
N GLY A 87 -29.99 -14.78 -43.29
CA GLY A 87 -31.01 -15.53 -44.04
C GLY A 87 -32.43 -14.96 -43.83
N SER A 88 -32.75 -14.61 -42.58
CA SER A 88 -33.98 -13.91 -42.21
C SER A 88 -34.13 -12.59 -42.96
N PHE A 89 -33.08 -11.76 -42.93
CA PHE A 89 -33.04 -10.48 -43.64
C PHE A 89 -33.27 -10.64 -45.14
N TYR A 90 -32.61 -11.61 -45.78
CA TYR A 90 -32.78 -11.88 -47.21
C TYR A 90 -34.23 -12.27 -47.55
N MET A 91 -34.85 -13.14 -46.74
CA MET A 91 -36.24 -13.54 -46.94
C MET A 91 -37.21 -12.36 -46.79
N VAL A 92 -37.03 -11.53 -45.75
CA VAL A 92 -37.89 -10.36 -45.54
C VAL A 92 -37.67 -9.29 -46.61
N TRP A 93 -36.42 -9.03 -47.03
CA TRP A 93 -36.11 -8.13 -48.14
C TRP A 93 -36.82 -8.59 -49.41
N SER A 94 -36.64 -9.85 -49.79
CA SER A 94 -37.20 -10.41 -51.03
C SER A 94 -38.72 -10.27 -51.11
N GLY A 95 -39.41 -10.29 -49.97
CA GLY A 95 -40.87 -10.20 -49.92
C GLY A 95 -41.46 -8.79 -49.76
N LEU A 96 -40.69 -7.79 -49.30
CA LEU A 96 -41.16 -6.40 -49.10
C LEU A 96 -40.75 -5.43 -50.21
N GLY A 97 -39.84 -5.84 -51.10
CA GLY A 97 -39.40 -5.04 -52.24
C GLY A 97 -38.35 -3.97 -51.90
N LYS A 98 -37.56 -3.57 -52.92
CA LYS A 98 -36.37 -2.71 -52.78
C LYS A 98 -36.64 -1.30 -52.22
N GLN A 99 -37.90 -0.86 -52.22
CA GLN A 99 -38.29 0.47 -51.74
C GLN A 99 -38.26 0.59 -50.21
N LYS A 100 -38.28 -0.53 -49.46
CA LYS A 100 -38.25 -0.55 -48.00
C LYS A 100 -36.92 -1.02 -47.41
N THR A 101 -35.91 -1.25 -48.26
CA THR A 101 -34.60 -1.75 -47.87
C THR A 101 -33.92 -0.90 -46.80
N ALA A 102 -33.95 0.44 -46.92
CA ALA A 102 -33.28 1.31 -45.96
C ALA A 102 -33.86 1.14 -44.53
N VAL A 103 -35.19 1.13 -44.41
CA VAL A 103 -35.87 0.93 -43.11
C VAL A 103 -35.60 -0.46 -42.56
N LEU A 104 -35.63 -1.48 -43.43
CA LEU A 104 -35.33 -2.87 -43.06
C LEU A 104 -33.91 -3.02 -42.50
N VAL A 105 -32.92 -2.43 -43.17
CA VAL A 105 -31.51 -2.47 -42.75
C VAL A 105 -31.35 -1.81 -41.38
N VAL A 106 -31.94 -0.63 -41.16
CA VAL A 106 -31.87 0.05 -39.86
C VAL A 106 -32.50 -0.79 -38.75
N CYS A 107 -33.69 -1.38 -38.98
CA CYS A 107 -34.34 -2.24 -37.98
C CYS A 107 -33.51 -3.50 -37.66
N TYR A 108 -32.92 -4.14 -38.66
CA TYR A 108 -32.06 -5.32 -38.45
C TYR A 108 -30.75 -4.94 -37.74
N LEU A 109 -30.14 -3.81 -38.05
CA LEU A 109 -28.96 -3.31 -37.34
C LEU A 109 -29.26 -3.00 -35.87
N LEU A 110 -30.42 -2.37 -35.58
CA LEU A 110 -30.83 -2.12 -34.19
C LEU A 110 -31.09 -3.44 -33.44
N MET A 111 -31.78 -4.40 -34.05
CA MET A 111 -32.02 -5.71 -33.44
C MET A 111 -30.74 -6.53 -33.24
N ALA A 112 -29.75 -6.41 -34.13
CA ALA A 112 -28.44 -7.04 -33.97
C ALA A 112 -27.55 -6.30 -32.95
N GLY A 113 -27.72 -4.99 -32.81
CA GLY A 113 -26.95 -4.18 -31.86
C GLY A 113 -27.37 -4.37 -30.40
N VAL A 114 -28.64 -4.66 -30.12
CA VAL A 114 -29.14 -4.83 -28.74
C VAL A 114 -28.44 -5.98 -27.98
N PRO A 115 -28.34 -7.21 -28.53
CA PRO A 115 -27.60 -8.28 -27.88
C PRO A 115 -26.11 -7.95 -27.70
N TYR A 116 -25.49 -7.27 -28.68
CA TYR A 116 -24.09 -6.89 -28.62
C TYR A 116 -23.81 -5.86 -27.51
N ILE A 117 -24.66 -4.83 -27.38
CA ILE A 117 -24.56 -3.84 -26.30
C ILE A 117 -24.90 -4.48 -24.95
N ALA A 118 -25.88 -5.39 -24.90
CA ALA A 118 -26.23 -6.10 -23.67
C ALA A 118 -25.13 -7.11 -23.23
N GLY A 119 -24.38 -7.67 -24.18
CA GLY A 119 -23.22 -8.54 -23.95
C GLY A 119 -21.93 -7.78 -23.62
N MET A 120 -21.90 -6.45 -23.81
CA MET A 120 -20.86 -5.61 -23.20
C MET A 120 -21.11 -5.52 -21.69
N SER A 121 -20.77 -6.57 -20.96
CA SER A 121 -20.43 -6.43 -19.56
C SER A 121 -19.20 -5.53 -19.50
N PHE A 122 -19.36 -4.29 -19.01
CA PHE A 122 -18.23 -3.52 -18.52
C PHE A 122 -17.64 -4.34 -17.37
N SER A 123 -16.61 -5.13 -17.67
CA SER A 123 -15.95 -5.98 -16.69
C SER A 123 -15.35 -5.07 -15.63
N GLU A 124 -15.97 -5.05 -14.45
CA GLU A 124 -15.38 -4.41 -13.29
C GLU A 124 -14.14 -5.21 -12.92
N SER A 125 -12.98 -4.57 -12.94
CA SER A 125 -11.73 -5.18 -12.53
C SER A 125 -10.93 -4.13 -11.79
N ILE A 126 -10.61 -4.39 -10.54
CA ILE A 126 -9.68 -3.57 -9.74
C ILE A 126 -8.43 -4.37 -9.42
N THR A 127 -7.32 -3.69 -9.23
CA THR A 127 -6.08 -4.28 -8.74
C THR A 127 -5.36 -3.25 -7.90
N ILE A 128 -4.91 -3.66 -6.71
CA ILE A 128 -4.01 -2.85 -5.89
C ILE A 128 -2.63 -2.93 -6.55
N SER A 129 -2.16 -1.83 -7.12
CA SER A 129 -0.87 -1.81 -7.83
C SER A 129 0.29 -1.51 -6.89
N GLU A 130 0.05 -0.75 -5.83
CA GLU A 130 1.08 -0.22 -4.95
C GLU A 130 0.52 0.09 -3.56
N SER A 131 1.41 0.02 -2.57
CA SER A 131 1.19 0.52 -1.21
C SER A 131 2.36 1.43 -0.83
N GLU A 132 2.08 2.67 -0.46
CA GLU A 132 3.08 3.63 -0.01
C GLU A 132 2.83 3.96 1.47
N LEU A 133 3.91 4.08 2.24
CA LEU A 133 3.87 4.58 3.61
C LEU A 133 4.10 6.09 3.58
N SER A 134 3.32 6.85 4.35
CA SER A 134 3.49 8.30 4.49
C SER A 134 4.85 8.65 5.11
N ASP A 135 5.31 9.89 4.88
CA ASP A 135 6.60 10.38 5.39
C ASP A 135 6.70 10.33 6.92
N ASP A 136 5.57 10.56 7.61
CA ASP A 136 5.46 10.48 9.07
C ASP A 136 5.18 9.04 9.57
N SER A 137 5.11 8.09 8.64
CA SER A 137 4.87 6.67 8.88
C SER A 137 3.52 6.31 9.53
N SER A 138 2.56 7.24 9.55
CA SER A 138 1.25 7.05 10.19
C SER A 138 0.19 6.44 9.27
N GLU A 139 0.28 6.67 7.96
CA GLU A 139 -0.72 6.28 6.98
C GLU A 139 -0.12 5.37 5.90
N ILE A 140 -0.91 4.40 5.44
CA ILE A 140 -0.61 3.63 4.22
C ILE A 140 -1.62 4.01 3.15
N THR A 141 -1.12 4.44 2.00
CA THR A 141 -1.91 4.75 0.81
C THR A 141 -1.81 3.62 -0.20
N LEU A 142 -2.96 3.07 -0.57
CA LEU A 142 -3.11 2.04 -1.59
C LEU A 142 -3.50 2.68 -2.90
N THR A 143 -2.72 2.42 -3.96
CA THR A 143 -3.08 2.81 -5.32
C THR A 143 -3.85 1.68 -5.99
N ILE A 144 -5.07 1.97 -6.41
CA ILE A 144 -5.99 0.99 -7.02
C ILE A 144 -6.20 1.37 -8.47
N ARG A 145 -5.94 0.43 -9.38
CA ARG A 145 -6.10 0.60 -10.82
C ARG A 145 -7.18 -0.28 -11.39
N GLY A 146 -7.70 0.10 -12.55
CA GLY A 146 -8.70 -0.64 -13.30
C GLY A 146 -9.96 0.19 -13.49
N SER A 147 -11.12 -0.46 -13.44
CA SER A 147 -12.41 0.22 -13.63
C SER A 147 -13.47 -0.35 -12.70
N SER A 148 -14.07 0.52 -11.89
CA SER A 148 -15.24 0.23 -11.08
C SER A 148 -16.16 1.46 -11.02
N PRO A 149 -17.48 1.32 -11.23
CA PRO A 149 -18.45 2.39 -11.05
C PRO A 149 -18.84 2.61 -9.58
N ALA A 150 -18.26 1.84 -8.65
CA ALA A 150 -18.57 1.94 -7.23
C ALA A 150 -18.12 3.29 -6.65
N SER A 151 -18.94 3.87 -5.77
CA SER A 151 -18.64 5.09 -5.01
C SER A 151 -18.04 4.81 -3.63
N THR A 152 -17.98 3.53 -3.26
CA THR A 152 -17.45 3.03 -2.00
C THR A 152 -16.68 1.73 -2.24
N ALA A 153 -15.75 1.43 -1.36
CA ALA A 153 -15.03 0.15 -1.35
C ALA A 153 -15.06 -0.42 0.06
N ASP A 154 -15.26 -1.72 0.17
CA ASP A 154 -15.10 -2.47 1.41
C ASP A 154 -13.63 -2.86 1.53
N VAL A 155 -12.99 -2.44 2.62
CA VAL A 155 -11.59 -2.69 2.91
C VAL A 155 -11.52 -3.60 4.11
N SER A 156 -10.76 -4.69 3.97
CA SER A 156 -10.48 -5.60 5.08
C SER A 156 -8.97 -5.85 5.18
N ILE A 157 -8.47 -5.94 6.42
CA ILE A 157 -7.07 -6.29 6.69
C ILE A 157 -7.06 -7.54 7.56
N ALA A 158 -6.31 -8.53 7.11
CA ALA A 158 -6.03 -9.74 7.87
C ALA A 158 -4.57 -9.74 8.32
N TYR A 159 -4.35 -10.08 9.60
CA TYR A 159 -3.04 -10.33 10.20
C TYR A 159 -2.97 -11.79 10.63
N ASP A 160 -1.94 -12.52 10.18
CA ASP A 160 -1.82 -13.99 10.40
C ASP A 160 -3.12 -14.74 10.04
N GLY A 161 -3.70 -14.39 8.89
CA GLY A 161 -4.95 -14.97 8.38
C GLY A 161 -6.22 -14.61 9.18
N SER A 162 -6.12 -13.82 10.25
CA SER A 162 -7.25 -13.38 11.06
C SER A 162 -7.65 -11.95 10.70
N LEU A 163 -8.94 -11.69 10.50
CA LEU A 163 -9.47 -10.35 10.22
C LEU A 163 -9.26 -9.44 11.45
N VAL A 164 -8.51 -8.36 11.28
CA VAL A 164 -8.22 -7.37 12.34
C VAL A 164 -8.88 -6.02 12.11
N TYR A 165 -9.26 -5.73 10.87
CA TYR A 165 -9.92 -4.47 10.51
C TYR A 165 -10.84 -4.68 9.30
N GLU A 166 -11.99 -4.00 9.33
CA GLU A 166 -12.97 -3.99 8.26
C GLU A 166 -13.72 -2.65 8.27
N GLU A 167 -13.70 -1.94 7.15
CA GLU A 167 -14.40 -0.66 6.99
C GLU A 167 -14.85 -0.45 5.54
N THR A 168 -16.02 0.19 5.37
CA THR A 168 -16.47 0.68 4.06
C THR A 168 -16.03 2.14 3.91
N VAL A 169 -15.14 2.42 2.96
CA VAL A 169 -14.61 3.76 2.70
C VAL A 169 -15.19 4.36 1.42
N ALA A 170 -15.17 5.69 1.32
CA ALA A 170 -15.48 6.37 0.06
C ALA A 170 -14.38 6.07 -0.97
N PHE A 171 -14.79 5.75 -2.20
CA PHE A 171 -13.86 5.32 -3.24
C PHE A 171 -14.31 5.81 -4.61
N SER A 172 -13.35 6.26 -5.43
CA SER A 172 -13.57 6.61 -6.82
C SER A 172 -12.28 6.49 -7.63
N MET A 173 -12.40 6.15 -8.91
CA MET A 173 -11.32 6.21 -9.90
C MET A 173 -11.32 7.60 -10.55
N ASP A 174 -10.84 8.62 -9.85
CA ASP A 174 -10.94 10.03 -10.26
C ASP A 174 -9.58 10.70 -10.53
N ARG A 175 -8.47 9.97 -10.35
CA ARG A 175 -7.11 10.44 -10.62
C ARG A 175 -6.57 9.84 -11.91
N SER A 176 -5.55 10.46 -12.50
CA SER A 176 -4.95 10.00 -13.76
C SER A 176 -3.47 10.39 -13.80
N ASP A 177 -2.58 9.45 -14.13
CA ASP A 177 -1.12 9.63 -14.09
C ASP A 177 -0.42 9.34 -15.43
N GLY A 178 -1.16 9.38 -16.54
CA GLY A 178 -0.62 9.09 -17.87
C GLY A 178 -0.40 7.59 -18.14
N ILE A 179 -0.49 6.73 -17.12
CA ILE A 179 -0.60 5.27 -17.26
C ILE A 179 -2.07 4.87 -17.37
N GLY A 180 -2.93 5.53 -16.61
CA GLY A 180 -4.38 5.37 -16.68
C GLY A 180 -5.07 6.04 -15.49
N ASP A 181 -6.38 5.87 -15.43
CA ASP A 181 -7.13 6.35 -14.27
C ASP A 181 -6.92 5.42 -13.08
N TYR A 182 -6.91 5.99 -11.88
CA TYR A 182 -6.68 5.27 -10.63
C TYR A 182 -7.44 5.94 -9.47
N GLY A 183 -7.64 5.16 -8.42
CA GLY A 183 -8.18 5.60 -7.14
C GLY A 183 -7.17 5.36 -6.04
N GLU A 184 -7.34 6.06 -4.93
CA GLU A 184 -6.51 5.88 -3.74
C GLU A 184 -7.39 5.60 -2.53
N ILE A 185 -6.90 4.73 -1.65
CA ILE A 185 -7.45 4.52 -0.32
C ILE A 185 -6.32 4.73 0.68
N THR A 186 -6.51 5.63 1.64
CA THR A 186 -5.55 5.88 2.72
C THR A 186 -6.10 5.31 4.02
N LEU A 187 -5.27 4.56 4.74
CA LEU A 187 -5.61 3.87 5.98
C LEU A 187 -4.59 4.26 7.06
N MET A 188 -5.09 4.65 8.24
CA MET A 188 -4.24 4.93 9.40
C MET A 188 -3.71 3.62 9.98
N VAL A 189 -2.39 3.45 10.07
CA VAL A 189 -1.75 2.20 10.53
C VAL A 189 -2.20 1.84 11.95
N SER A 190 -2.36 2.84 12.82
CA SER A 190 -2.75 2.62 14.21
C SER A 190 -4.13 1.97 14.39
N ASP A 191 -5.01 2.09 13.41
CA ASP A 191 -6.40 1.63 13.56
C ASP A 191 -6.54 0.11 13.40
N TRP A 192 -5.54 -0.54 12.79
CA TRP A 192 -5.58 -1.96 12.46
C TRP A 192 -4.32 -2.74 12.84
N TYR A 193 -3.28 -2.04 13.31
CA TYR A 193 -2.06 -2.68 13.79
C TYR A 193 -2.36 -3.67 14.93
N SER A 194 -1.90 -4.90 14.77
CA SER A 194 -2.16 -6.03 15.68
C SER A 194 -0.90 -6.80 16.08
N GLY A 195 0.29 -6.33 15.67
CA GLY A 195 1.58 -6.98 15.94
C GLY A 195 2.60 -6.80 14.82
N ASN A 196 3.85 -7.17 15.10
CA ASN A 196 4.93 -7.05 14.12
C ASN A 196 4.72 -7.97 12.92
N SER A 197 5.00 -7.45 11.73
CA SER A 197 5.04 -8.30 10.53
C SER A 197 6.39 -9.01 10.38
N ASP A 198 6.34 -10.32 10.12
CA ASP A 198 7.48 -11.20 9.89
C ASP A 198 7.14 -12.30 8.88
N SER A 199 8.07 -13.22 8.61
CA SER A 199 7.87 -14.29 7.61
C SER A 199 6.72 -15.26 7.88
N ASN A 200 6.16 -15.28 9.08
CA ASN A 200 5.03 -16.09 9.49
C ASN A 200 3.78 -15.25 9.75
N ASN A 201 3.95 -13.99 10.14
CA ASN A 201 2.87 -13.08 10.49
C ASN A 201 2.83 -11.91 9.49
N ASP A 202 1.91 -11.99 8.53
CA ASP A 202 1.81 -11.01 7.46
C ASP A 202 0.48 -10.24 7.50
N TYR A 203 0.52 -8.99 7.01
CA TYR A 203 -0.68 -8.20 6.77
C TYR A 203 -1.10 -8.26 5.32
N THR A 204 -2.30 -8.81 5.08
CA THR A 204 -2.93 -8.82 3.76
C THR A 204 -4.11 -7.87 3.76
N VAL A 205 -4.07 -6.86 2.90
CA VAL A 205 -5.21 -5.97 2.65
C VAL A 205 -6.01 -6.48 1.47
N THR A 206 -7.33 -6.49 1.60
CA THR A 206 -8.26 -6.82 0.52
C THR A 206 -9.23 -5.68 0.34
N VAL A 207 -9.37 -5.23 -0.90
CA VAL A 207 -10.28 -4.16 -1.30
C VAL A 207 -11.30 -4.74 -2.26
N SER A 208 -12.58 -4.51 -1.97
CA SER A 208 -13.71 -4.94 -2.80
C SER A 208 -14.54 -3.72 -3.20
N ALA A 209 -14.60 -3.44 -4.51
CA ALA A 209 -15.32 -2.29 -5.05
C ALA A 209 -16.29 -2.73 -6.16
N GLY A 210 -17.58 -2.76 -5.84
CA GLY A 210 -18.61 -3.28 -6.73
C GLY A 210 -18.60 -4.80 -6.75
N SER A 211 -18.39 -5.40 -7.92
CA SER A 211 -18.29 -6.85 -8.11
C SER A 211 -16.85 -7.37 -8.22
N SER A 212 -15.85 -6.49 -8.07
CA SER A 212 -14.44 -6.83 -8.18
C SER A 212 -13.73 -6.72 -6.83
N GLU A 213 -12.74 -7.58 -6.63
CA GLU A 213 -11.94 -7.70 -5.41
C GLU A 213 -10.47 -7.86 -5.78
N SER A 214 -9.58 -7.27 -4.98
CA SER A 214 -8.13 -7.43 -5.08
C SER A 214 -7.52 -7.51 -3.69
N SER A 215 -6.56 -8.43 -3.52
CA SER A 215 -5.75 -8.54 -2.31
C SER A 215 -4.29 -8.15 -2.57
N PHE A 216 -3.62 -7.63 -1.54
CA PHE A 216 -2.23 -7.18 -1.60
C PHE A 216 -1.52 -7.45 -0.27
N LEU A 217 -0.28 -7.91 -0.35
CA LEU A 217 0.57 -8.15 0.82
C LEU A 217 1.32 -6.86 1.16
N LEU A 218 1.07 -6.30 2.35
CA LEU A 218 1.76 -5.10 2.80
C LEU A 218 3.24 -5.40 3.11
N GLN A 219 4.10 -4.40 2.96
CA GLN A 219 5.53 -4.55 3.21
C GLN A 219 5.80 -4.74 4.70
N SER A 220 6.41 -5.88 5.07
CA SER A 220 6.64 -6.23 6.47
C SER A 220 7.47 -5.18 7.23
N LEU A 221 8.47 -4.56 6.57
CA LEU A 221 9.32 -3.52 7.18
C LEU A 221 8.51 -2.31 7.67
N HIS A 222 7.43 -1.93 6.98
CA HIS A 222 6.56 -0.82 7.38
C HIS A 222 5.75 -1.13 8.65
N LEU A 223 5.69 -2.41 9.04
CA LEU A 223 4.81 -2.96 10.08
C LEU A 223 5.61 -3.68 11.18
N GLN A 224 6.91 -3.40 11.29
CA GLN A 224 7.74 -3.75 12.43
C GLN A 224 7.80 -2.55 13.37
N ARG A 225 6.84 -2.47 14.31
CA ARG A 225 6.58 -1.29 15.16
C ARG A 225 6.67 -1.57 16.66
N THR A 226 6.49 -2.81 17.09
CA THR A 226 6.53 -3.23 18.49
C THR A 226 7.95 -3.64 18.89
N VAL A 227 8.51 -2.97 19.88
CA VAL A 227 9.76 -3.37 20.54
C VAL A 227 9.48 -4.64 21.33
N ASN A 228 10.34 -5.64 21.21
CA ASN A 228 10.24 -6.89 21.97
C ASN A 228 11.58 -7.34 22.57
N ASP A 229 12.69 -6.67 22.27
CA ASP A 229 13.98 -6.89 22.92
C ASP A 229 14.73 -5.57 23.16
N VAL A 230 15.48 -5.53 24.27
CA VAL A 230 16.28 -4.39 24.72
C VAL A 230 17.60 -4.92 25.25
N LYS A 231 18.69 -4.20 25.00
CA LYS A 231 20.01 -4.48 25.59
C LYS A 231 20.69 -3.21 26.06
N SER A 232 21.62 -3.38 26.98
CA SER A 232 22.41 -2.30 27.57
C SER A 232 23.87 -2.71 27.67
N ALA A 233 24.77 -1.73 27.52
CA ALA A 233 26.18 -1.90 27.79
C ALA A 233 26.83 -0.59 28.24
N THR A 234 27.91 -0.71 28.99
CA THR A 234 28.80 0.38 29.36
C THR A 234 30.23 0.06 28.93
N ALA A 235 31.03 1.11 28.70
CA ALA A 235 32.46 1.02 28.47
C ALA A 235 33.15 2.15 29.23
N ALA A 236 34.19 1.84 30.00
CA ALA A 236 34.90 2.86 30.75
C ALA A 236 35.88 3.65 29.88
N SER A 237 35.94 4.96 30.14
CA SER A 237 37.02 5.84 29.71
C SER A 237 38.13 5.77 30.74
N ILE A 238 39.36 5.48 30.31
CA ILE A 238 40.52 5.31 31.19
C ILE A 238 41.45 6.50 31.03
N GLY A 239 41.66 7.25 32.11
CA GLY A 239 42.62 8.33 32.19
C GLY A 239 44.01 7.82 32.59
N GLU A 240 45.03 8.60 32.26
CA GLU A 240 46.42 8.36 32.65
C GLU A 240 47.07 9.66 33.16
N ASN A 241 48.15 9.53 33.93
CA ASN A 241 49.01 10.65 34.33
C ASN A 241 48.26 11.78 35.04
N ALA A 242 47.99 12.89 34.35
CA ALA A 242 47.40 14.10 34.93
C ALA A 242 45.89 13.98 35.17
N ASP A 243 45.25 12.98 34.55
CA ASP A 243 43.84 12.69 34.72
C ASP A 243 43.57 11.91 36.02
N CYS A 244 44.62 11.32 36.60
CA CYS A 244 44.56 10.48 37.79
C CYS A 244 45.28 11.10 38.98
N ASP A 245 44.91 10.66 40.18
CA ASP A 245 45.67 10.97 41.39
C ASP A 245 47.11 10.46 41.27
N SER A 246 48.07 11.16 41.90
CA SER A 246 49.50 10.84 41.79
C SER A 246 49.91 9.48 42.36
N SER A 247 48.97 8.74 42.94
CA SER A 247 49.13 7.37 43.46
C SER A 247 48.50 6.32 42.55
N LYS A 248 48.02 6.70 41.37
CA LYS A 248 47.35 5.81 40.41
C LYS A 248 48.06 5.87 39.07
N ASP A 249 48.35 4.70 38.49
CA ASP A 249 48.89 4.56 37.15
C ASP A 249 47.80 4.81 36.09
N SER A 250 46.58 4.31 36.35
CA SER A 250 45.39 4.56 35.54
C SER A 250 44.13 4.64 36.40
N CYS A 251 43.16 5.42 35.94
CA CYS A 251 41.89 5.64 36.64
C CYS A 251 40.71 5.65 35.67
N VAL A 252 39.53 5.24 36.13
CA VAL A 252 38.28 5.38 35.39
C VAL A 252 37.82 6.83 35.51
N VAL A 253 37.88 7.57 34.41
CA VAL A 253 37.45 8.98 34.37
C VAL A 253 35.97 9.14 34.03
N GLY A 254 35.32 8.05 33.61
CA GLY A 254 33.87 7.95 33.45
C GLY A 254 33.45 6.78 32.56
N VAL A 255 32.18 6.74 32.15
CA VAL A 255 31.64 5.63 31.34
C VAL A 255 30.83 6.11 30.15
N GLY A 256 31.09 5.51 28.99
CA GLY A 256 30.22 5.57 27.83
C GLY A 256 29.06 4.59 28.00
N LEU A 257 27.86 5.04 27.68
CA LEU A 257 26.62 4.27 27.81
C LEU A 257 26.09 3.93 26.42
N THR A 258 25.64 2.70 26.22
CA THR A 258 25.03 2.25 24.96
C THR A 258 23.80 1.41 25.23
N ALA A 259 22.73 1.69 24.48
CA ALA A 259 21.52 0.90 24.51
C ALA A 259 21.20 0.34 23.12
N TRP A 260 20.38 -0.70 23.08
CA TRP A 260 19.75 -1.20 21.87
C TRP A 260 18.29 -1.51 22.18
N ALA A 261 17.39 -1.14 21.27
CA ALA A 261 15.97 -1.46 21.38
C ALA A 261 15.43 -1.81 20.00
N GLY A 262 14.65 -2.89 19.89
CA GLY A 262 14.28 -3.37 18.57
C GLY A 262 13.52 -4.68 18.54
N LEU A 263 13.63 -5.34 17.38
CA LEU A 263 13.16 -6.69 17.17
C LEU A 263 14.12 -7.71 17.79
N ASP A 264 13.58 -8.70 18.47
CA ASP A 264 14.34 -9.79 19.07
C ASP A 264 15.25 -10.46 18.04
N ALA A 265 16.50 -10.64 18.44
CA ALA A 265 17.54 -11.22 17.63
C ALA A 265 18.00 -12.54 18.24
N LEU A 266 18.34 -13.52 17.40
CA LEU A 266 18.72 -14.85 17.87
C LEU A 266 19.93 -14.78 18.82
N GLY A 267 19.76 -15.32 20.03
CA GLY A 267 20.83 -15.50 21.01
C GLY A 267 21.18 -14.21 21.76
N SER A 268 22.48 -13.92 21.87
CA SER A 268 22.98 -12.75 22.60
C SER A 268 23.21 -11.52 21.71
N ASN A 269 22.85 -11.57 20.43
CA ASN A 269 23.02 -10.46 19.50
C ASN A 269 22.15 -9.25 19.87
N PRO A 270 22.59 -8.01 19.61
CA PRO A 270 21.73 -6.85 19.76
C PRO A 270 20.43 -6.98 18.95
N PRO A 271 19.31 -6.41 19.44
CA PRO A 271 18.04 -6.35 18.72
C PRO A 271 18.21 -5.85 17.27
N GLY A 272 17.34 -6.28 16.35
CA GLY A 272 17.22 -5.72 15.01
C GLY A 272 16.61 -4.32 15.03
N GLY A 273 17.08 -3.43 14.16
CA GLY A 273 16.55 -2.07 14.07
C GLY A 273 15.12 -2.02 13.54
N MET A 274 14.32 -1.08 14.07
CA MET A 274 12.97 -0.78 13.61
C MET A 274 12.86 0.69 13.19
N PRO A 275 12.87 1.00 11.89
CA PRO A 275 12.96 2.38 11.39
C PRO A 275 11.71 3.23 11.67
N PHE A 276 10.57 2.60 11.95
CA PHE A 276 9.30 3.31 12.10
C PHE A 276 8.66 3.11 13.49
N ALA A 277 9.42 2.61 14.48
CA ALA A 277 8.90 2.38 15.82
C ALA A 277 8.97 3.67 16.66
N ASP A 278 7.91 3.90 17.44
CA ASP A 278 7.83 5.00 18.40
C ASP A 278 7.94 4.43 19.81
N TYR A 279 8.90 4.91 20.60
CA TYR A 279 9.10 4.44 21.97
C TYR A 279 9.83 5.48 22.83
N THR A 280 9.73 5.30 24.15
CA THR A 280 10.55 6.03 25.12
C THR A 280 11.53 5.08 25.79
N LEU A 281 12.74 5.57 26.06
CA LEU A 281 13.80 4.81 26.69
C LEU A 281 14.32 5.56 27.92
N GLU A 282 14.35 4.84 29.03
CA GLU A 282 14.91 5.26 30.31
C GLU A 282 16.16 4.44 30.60
N ALA A 283 17.24 5.09 31.05
CA ALA A 283 18.50 4.41 31.34
C ALA A 283 19.08 4.86 32.68
N THR A 284 19.41 3.90 33.55
CA THR A 284 19.89 4.17 34.91
C THR A 284 21.05 3.25 35.27
N LEU A 285 22.13 3.84 35.79
CA LEU A 285 23.26 3.14 36.41
C LEU A 285 23.13 3.20 37.92
N THR A 286 23.06 2.05 38.59
CA THR A 286 22.84 1.95 40.04
C THR A 286 23.96 1.17 40.69
N HIS A 287 24.51 1.66 41.79
CA HIS A 287 25.50 0.94 42.60
C HIS A 287 24.81 -0.12 43.48
N GLU A 288 25.50 -1.20 43.85
CA GLU A 288 25.00 -2.29 44.71
C GLU A 288 24.45 -1.83 46.07
N SER A 289 24.83 -0.63 46.54
CA SER A 289 24.25 0.01 47.73
C SER A 289 22.80 0.49 47.54
N GLY A 290 22.28 0.44 46.32
CA GLY A 290 20.96 0.97 45.91
C GLY A 290 20.98 2.46 45.55
N THR A 291 22.16 3.07 45.46
CA THR A 291 22.32 4.50 45.12
C THR A 291 22.43 4.65 43.62
N VAL A 292 21.68 5.60 43.04
CA VAL A 292 21.73 5.90 41.60
C VAL A 292 23.00 6.71 41.31
N ALA A 293 23.87 6.14 40.49
CA ALA A 293 25.09 6.80 40.01
C ALA A 293 24.80 7.69 38.81
N ILE A 294 24.06 7.17 37.81
CA ILE A 294 23.64 7.92 36.62
C ILE A 294 22.15 7.72 36.40
N SER A 295 21.41 8.81 36.20
CA SER A 295 20.03 8.80 35.71
C SER A 295 20.01 9.57 34.40
N TYR A 296 20.13 8.83 33.30
CA TYR A 296 20.24 9.42 31.96
C TYR A 296 18.90 10.06 31.57
N PRO A 297 18.90 11.13 30.76
CA PRO A 297 17.67 11.80 30.34
C PRO A 297 16.80 10.87 29.50
N THR A 298 15.48 10.97 29.63
CA THR A 298 14.53 10.22 28.79
C THR A 298 14.86 10.43 27.31
N VAL A 299 15.08 9.34 26.59
CA VAL A 299 15.21 9.36 25.14
C VAL A 299 13.84 9.12 24.53
N THR A 300 13.42 9.98 23.62
CA THR A 300 12.19 9.81 22.84
C THR A 300 12.57 9.41 21.42
N VAL A 301 12.04 8.29 20.94
CA VAL A 301 12.22 7.83 19.57
C VAL A 301 10.90 7.95 18.84
N ILE A 302 10.90 8.68 17.73
CA ILE A 302 9.75 8.84 16.84
C ILE A 302 10.22 8.57 15.42
N ASN A 303 9.61 7.61 14.75
CA ASN A 303 9.91 7.28 13.35
C ASN A 303 11.43 7.14 13.06
N GLY A 304 12.14 6.42 13.94
CA GLY A 304 13.57 6.16 13.79
C GLY A 304 14.49 7.34 14.15
N LEU A 305 13.97 8.46 14.62
CA LEU A 305 14.76 9.57 15.17
C LEU A 305 14.68 9.54 16.70
N ALA A 306 15.82 9.32 17.33
CA ALA A 306 16.00 9.42 18.78
C ALA A 306 16.46 10.83 19.16
N GLU A 307 15.86 11.41 20.20
CA GLU A 307 16.23 12.72 20.75
C GLU A 307 16.24 12.70 22.28
N TRP A 308 17.18 13.43 22.88
CA TRP A 308 17.29 13.59 24.34
C TRP A 308 17.90 14.95 24.71
N ASP A 309 17.55 15.45 25.90
CA ASP A 309 18.11 16.69 26.43
C ASP A 309 19.45 16.42 27.14
N SER A 310 20.28 17.46 27.22
CA SER A 310 21.54 17.51 27.96
C SER A 310 21.38 17.55 29.50
N SER A 311 20.15 17.66 30.02
CA SER A 311 19.86 17.96 31.45
C SER A 311 20.70 19.10 32.01
N ASN A 312 20.65 20.27 31.37
CA ASN A 312 21.44 21.45 31.72
C ASN A 312 22.98 21.25 31.59
N GLY A 313 23.41 20.34 30.71
CA GLY A 313 24.83 20.12 30.39
C GLY A 313 25.51 19.01 31.19
N GLN A 314 24.80 18.32 32.09
CA GLN A 314 25.31 17.13 32.80
C GLN A 314 25.53 15.96 31.84
N TYR A 315 24.74 15.88 30.78
CA TYR A 315 24.87 14.89 29.71
C TYR A 315 25.07 15.59 28.36
N GLY A 316 25.53 14.84 27.36
CA GLY A 316 25.53 15.34 26.00
C GLY A 316 24.10 15.39 25.49
N GLY A 317 23.57 16.57 25.17
CA GLY A 317 22.29 16.66 24.45
C GLY A 317 22.48 16.24 23.00
N GLY A 318 21.54 15.51 22.42
CA GLY A 318 21.77 14.93 21.11
C GLY A 318 20.56 14.32 20.42
N SER A 319 20.83 13.84 19.22
CA SER A 319 19.88 13.09 18.40
C SER A 319 20.63 12.01 17.63
N ALA A 320 20.02 10.84 17.43
CA ALA A 320 20.58 9.75 16.63
C ALA A 320 19.52 9.14 15.71
N ILE A 321 19.94 8.66 14.54
CA ILE A 321 19.08 7.84 13.68
C ILE A 321 19.20 6.40 14.13
N VAL A 322 18.08 5.78 14.45
CA VAL A 322 17.95 4.39 14.87
C VAL A 322 16.97 3.66 13.97
N GLY A 323 17.09 2.33 13.91
CA GLY A 323 16.23 1.45 13.15
C GLY A 323 16.75 1.15 11.75
N ALA A 324 16.91 2.15 10.88
CA ALA A 324 17.34 1.93 9.49
C ALA A 324 18.78 1.41 9.37
N GLU A 325 19.69 1.93 10.19
CA GLU A 325 21.11 1.56 10.20
C GLU A 325 21.48 0.56 11.31
N GLY A 326 20.51 0.21 12.17
CA GLY A 326 20.68 -0.65 13.33
C GLY A 326 19.90 -0.15 14.54
N SER A 327 19.82 -0.95 15.61
CA SER A 327 19.12 -0.60 16.85
C SER A 327 19.99 0.14 17.87
N GLN A 328 21.27 0.36 17.55
CA GLN A 328 22.23 0.93 18.49
C GLN A 328 21.93 2.40 18.74
N LEU A 329 21.83 2.74 20.02
CA LEU A 329 21.63 4.09 20.51
C LEU A 329 22.79 4.45 21.44
N PRO A 330 23.72 5.32 21.01
CA PRO A 330 24.71 5.88 21.91
C PRO A 330 24.03 6.84 22.89
N LEU A 331 24.24 6.63 24.18
CA LEU A 331 23.75 7.52 25.23
C LEU A 331 24.92 8.43 25.62
N GLU A 332 25.12 9.48 24.83
CA GLU A 332 26.29 10.36 24.90
C GLU A 332 26.38 11.12 26.24
N GLY A 333 27.54 11.04 26.89
CA GLY A 333 27.88 11.94 27.97
C GLY A 333 28.40 13.31 27.49
N SER A 334 29.04 14.06 28.38
CA SER A 334 29.45 15.45 28.16
C SER A 334 30.88 15.61 27.62
N VAL A 335 31.72 14.57 27.68
CA VAL A 335 33.14 14.61 27.29
C VAL A 335 33.45 13.57 26.22
N ASP A 336 34.21 13.98 25.19
CA ASP A 336 34.63 13.11 24.08
C ASP A 336 35.74 12.14 24.51
N ASP A 337 35.61 10.87 24.13
CA ASP A 337 36.67 9.86 24.20
C ASP A 337 36.90 9.26 22.81
N PHE A 338 38.13 9.46 22.31
CA PHE A 338 38.52 9.00 20.98
C PHE A 338 38.73 7.49 20.89
N ASP A 339 39.10 6.84 22.00
CA ASP A 339 39.34 5.40 22.05
C ASP A 339 38.03 4.63 22.10
N LEU A 340 37.03 5.17 22.81
CA LEU A 340 35.66 4.65 22.83
C LEU A 340 34.84 5.04 21.59
N ASN A 341 35.31 6.04 20.82
CA ASN A 341 34.57 6.63 19.69
C ASN A 341 33.13 7.06 20.08
N THR A 342 32.98 7.57 21.30
CA THR A 342 31.72 8.08 21.84
C THR A 342 32.03 9.11 22.93
N ARG A 343 30.99 9.76 23.47
CA ARG A 343 31.11 10.58 24.67
C ARG A 343 30.78 9.79 25.92
N TYR A 344 31.60 9.98 26.95
CA TYR A 344 31.38 9.37 28.26
C TYR A 344 30.79 10.36 29.25
N VAL A 345 30.08 9.84 30.25
CA VAL A 345 29.61 10.60 31.42
C VAL A 345 30.76 10.65 32.43
N PRO A 346 31.34 11.83 32.70
CA PRO A 346 32.46 11.97 33.64
C PRO A 346 32.09 11.46 35.02
N ILE A 347 33.05 10.83 35.71
CA ILE A 347 32.83 10.29 37.06
C ILE A 347 32.45 11.38 38.07
N GLU A 348 32.90 12.62 37.86
CA GLU A 348 32.52 13.79 38.67
C GLU A 348 31.04 14.18 38.57
N ASP A 349 30.34 13.73 37.51
CA ASP A 349 28.91 13.97 37.30
C ASP A 349 28.03 12.85 37.90
N TRP A 350 28.63 11.82 38.51
CA TRP A 350 27.91 10.69 39.10
C TRP A 350 27.37 11.04 40.49
N GLY A 351 26.22 10.45 40.85
CA GLY A 351 25.65 10.57 42.19
C GLY A 351 26.43 9.79 43.27
N THR A 352 27.18 8.76 42.85
CA THR A 352 28.11 7.96 43.66
C THR A 352 29.15 7.36 42.72
N ASP A 353 30.40 7.34 43.17
CA ASP A 353 31.58 6.83 42.47
C ASP A 353 32.36 5.83 43.34
N ASP A 354 31.67 5.22 44.32
CA ASP A 354 32.27 4.21 45.19
C ASP A 354 32.69 2.96 44.40
N TYR A 355 33.80 2.33 44.78
CA TYR A 355 34.14 1.00 44.25
C TYR A 355 33.10 -0.04 44.66
N GLY A 356 32.83 -0.97 43.77
CA GLY A 356 31.80 -2.00 43.95
C GLY A 356 31.14 -2.36 42.63
N CYS A 357 30.06 -3.14 42.72
CA CYS A 357 29.31 -3.55 41.54
C CYS A 357 28.23 -2.52 41.15
N TYR A 358 28.10 -2.30 39.83
CA TYR A 358 27.16 -1.40 39.20
C TYR A 358 26.22 -2.14 38.24
N GLU A 359 24.94 -1.78 38.29
CA GLU A 359 23.87 -2.32 37.46
C GLU A 359 23.41 -1.26 36.46
N PHE A 360 23.57 -1.50 35.16
CA PHE A 360 23.08 -0.62 34.11
C PHE A 360 21.79 -1.15 33.50
N THR A 361 20.67 -0.53 33.87
CA THR A 361 19.33 -0.92 33.44
C THR A 361 18.81 0.04 32.38
N VAL A 362 18.35 -0.51 31.27
CA VAL A 362 17.62 0.22 30.21
C VAL A 362 16.21 -0.34 30.15
N THR A 363 15.23 0.57 30.15
CA THR A 363 13.80 0.24 30.09
C THR A 363 13.16 0.98 28.93
N VAL A 364 12.38 0.27 28.12
CA VAL A 364 11.63 0.81 27.00
C VAL A 364 10.13 0.68 27.24
N THR A 365 9.39 1.73 26.90
CA THR A 365 7.92 1.73 26.94
C THR A 365 7.35 2.26 25.62
N GLN A 366 6.19 1.72 25.23
CA GLN A 366 5.46 2.11 24.03
C GLN A 366 3.99 2.36 24.35
N ALA A 367 3.40 3.33 23.64
CA ALA A 367 1.98 3.59 23.74
C ALA A 367 1.15 2.64 22.85
N SER A 368 -0.15 2.58 23.13
CA SER A 368 -1.12 1.94 22.23
C SER A 368 -1.13 2.65 20.87
N PRO A 369 -1.27 1.92 19.75
CA PRO A 369 -1.54 0.47 19.62
C PRO A 369 -0.28 -0.40 19.55
N TRP A 370 0.92 0.17 19.61
CA TRP A 370 2.18 -0.55 19.41
C TRP A 370 2.49 -1.53 20.55
N SER A 371 2.05 -1.21 21.76
CA SER A 371 2.11 -2.06 22.95
C SER A 371 0.87 -1.84 23.83
N ASP A 372 0.69 -2.72 24.81
CA ASP A 372 -0.29 -2.56 25.90
C ASP A 372 0.18 -1.61 27.01
N GLY A 373 1.35 -0.99 26.84
CA GLY A 373 2.00 -0.14 27.84
C GLY A 373 2.92 -0.90 28.79
N SER A 374 3.16 -2.20 28.54
CA SER A 374 4.18 -2.96 29.27
C SER A 374 5.58 -2.41 29.02
N GLU A 375 6.42 -2.54 30.04
CA GLU A 375 7.83 -2.16 30.00
C GLU A 375 8.69 -3.37 29.64
N ILE A 376 9.67 -3.16 28.77
CA ILE A 376 10.71 -4.15 28.43
C ILE A 376 12.03 -3.61 28.96
N SER A 377 12.74 -4.40 29.76
CA SER A 377 13.98 -3.96 30.38
C SER A 377 15.10 -4.98 30.27
N TYR A 378 16.33 -4.47 30.31
CA TYR A 378 17.54 -5.26 30.34
C TYR A 378 18.57 -4.62 31.27
N THR A 379 19.23 -5.45 32.07
CA THR A 379 20.27 -5.03 33.03
C THR A 379 21.58 -5.72 32.70
N SER A 380 22.65 -4.93 32.55
CA SER A 380 24.04 -5.40 32.49
C SER A 380 24.76 -5.04 33.79
N PHE A 381 25.83 -5.76 34.12
CA PHE A 381 26.52 -5.68 35.41
C PHE A 381 28.01 -5.39 35.20
N TYR A 382 28.59 -4.58 36.08
CA TYR A 382 29.98 -4.14 35.99
C TYR A 382 30.63 -4.03 37.35
N ASP A 383 31.85 -4.54 37.50
CA ASP A 383 32.66 -4.37 38.71
C ASP A 383 33.64 -3.20 38.51
N TYR A 384 33.58 -2.24 39.43
CA TYR A 384 34.51 -1.12 39.54
C TYR A 384 35.46 -1.33 40.71
N GLU A 385 36.75 -1.57 40.42
CA GLU A 385 37.75 -1.97 41.41
C GLU A 385 39.06 -1.21 41.26
N GLU A 386 39.76 -1.01 42.37
CA GLU A 386 41.16 -0.58 42.41
C GLU A 386 42.06 -1.78 42.71
N GLN A 387 43.02 -2.04 41.83
CA GLN A 387 43.96 -3.15 41.91
C GLN A 387 45.40 -2.62 41.96
N GLY A 388 46.34 -3.33 42.59
CA GLY A 388 47.74 -2.89 42.72
C GLY A 388 48.12 -2.48 44.14
N GLY A 389 49.25 -1.79 44.31
CA GLY A 389 49.75 -1.33 45.62
C GLY A 389 50.47 -2.36 46.53
N ASP A 390 50.39 -3.67 46.23
CA ASP A 390 51.01 -4.75 47.02
C ASP A 390 52.37 -5.26 46.47
N GLN A 391 53.03 -4.51 45.60
CA GLN A 391 54.33 -4.89 45.03
C GLN A 391 55.53 -4.41 45.86
N GLU A 392 55.50 -4.63 47.17
CA GLU A 392 56.61 -4.26 48.08
C GLU A 392 57.94 -4.99 47.78
N ASN A 393 57.94 -5.97 46.86
CA ASN A 393 59.08 -6.85 46.57
C ASN A 393 59.45 -7.03 45.08
N ASP A 394 58.92 -6.22 44.14
CA ASP A 394 59.38 -6.28 42.74
C ASP A 394 60.64 -5.40 42.54
N PRO A 395 61.82 -5.99 42.25
CA PRO A 395 63.06 -5.23 42.05
C PRO A 395 63.10 -4.35 40.79
N ASN A 396 62.09 -4.42 39.92
CA ASN A 396 61.93 -3.54 38.76
C ASN A 396 60.83 -2.48 38.94
N ASN A 397 60.11 -2.48 40.07
CA ASN A 397 59.06 -1.50 40.32
C ASN A 397 59.66 -0.19 40.86
N THR A 398 59.57 0.88 40.06
CA THR A 398 60.07 2.22 40.42
C THR A 398 59.11 3.01 41.31
N ASN A 399 57.88 2.56 41.51
CA ASN A 399 56.90 3.17 42.40
C ASN A 399 55.96 2.11 43.03
N PRO A 400 56.36 1.47 44.14
CA PRO A 400 55.67 0.33 44.75
C PRO A 400 54.32 0.67 45.43
N GLN A 401 53.69 1.78 45.06
CA GLN A 401 52.43 2.29 45.63
C GLN A 401 51.40 2.64 44.57
N ASP A 402 51.71 2.53 43.28
CA ASP A 402 50.76 2.88 42.23
C ASP A 402 49.71 1.76 42.07
N THR A 403 48.46 2.19 42.05
CA THR A 403 47.26 1.36 41.83
C THR A 403 46.64 1.67 40.47
N GLU A 404 45.85 0.75 39.96
CA GLU A 404 45.12 0.87 38.70
C GLU A 404 43.63 0.64 38.98
N GLU A 405 42.77 1.53 38.51
CA GLU A 405 41.33 1.27 38.51
C GLU A 405 40.90 0.51 37.26
N SER A 406 39.89 -0.34 37.42
CA SER A 406 39.35 -1.17 36.36
C SER A 406 37.83 -1.18 36.39
N TRP A 407 37.23 -1.24 35.19
CA TRP A 407 35.81 -1.39 34.98
C TRP A 407 35.58 -2.63 34.12
N THR A 408 35.03 -3.69 34.71
CA THR A 408 34.96 -4.99 34.07
C THR A 408 33.53 -5.53 34.01
N VAL A 409 33.19 -6.24 32.93
CA VAL A 409 31.86 -6.85 32.79
C VAL A 409 31.71 -7.97 33.83
N ALA A 410 30.67 -7.86 34.65
CA ALA A 410 30.28 -8.86 35.64
C ALA A 410 29.08 -9.68 35.17
N THR A 411 28.82 -10.81 35.85
CA THR A 411 27.63 -11.64 35.57
C THR A 411 26.42 -11.21 36.43
N ASN A 412 26.67 -10.67 37.62
CA ASN A 412 25.69 -10.11 38.55
C ASN A 412 26.43 -9.32 39.65
N CYS A 413 25.70 -8.44 40.35
CA CYS A 413 26.10 -7.93 41.66
C CYS A 413 25.58 -8.89 42.73
N SER A 414 26.47 -9.53 43.51
CA SER A 414 26.09 -10.61 44.45
C SER A 414 26.57 -10.43 45.88
#